data_AF-A0A5K1ABF2-F1
#
_entry.id   AF-A0A5K1ABF2-F1
#
_cell.length_a   1.000
_cell.length_b   1.000
_cell.length_c   1.000
_cell.angle_alpha   90.00
_cell.angle_beta   90.00
_cell.angle_gamma   90.00
#
_symmetry.space_group_name_H-M   'P 1'
#
loop_
_entity.id
_entity.type
_entity.pdbx_description
1 polymer ?
#
loop_
_entity_poly.entity_id
_entity_poly.type
_entity_poly.pdbx_seq_one_letter_code
_entity_poly.pdbx_strand_id
1 'polypeptide(L)' 'NAPLSVMPEDAEALLDDVKVLDLSGKEIPVTDLWKERKAVVAFARHFG' A
#
# COMPACT_ATOMS: atom_id res chain seq x y z
N ASN A 1 -14.96 -21.13 -2.42
CA ASN A 1 -13.72 -20.34 -2.51
C ASN A 1 -13.53 -19.55 -1.23
N ALA A 2 -12.67 -20.02 -0.33
CA ALA A 2 -12.23 -19.20 0.79
C ALA A 2 -11.36 -18.05 0.24
N PRO A 3 -11.40 -16.83 0.82
CA PRO A 3 -10.45 -15.81 0.45
C PRO A 3 -9.04 -16.36 0.73
N LEU A 4 -8.15 -16.23 -0.24
CA LEU A 4 -6.74 -16.52 -0.03
C LEU A 4 -6.24 -15.57 1.05
N SER A 5 -5.82 -16.14 2.18
CA SER A 5 -5.11 -15.38 3.22
C SER A 5 -3.74 -15.07 2.65
N VAL A 6 -3.55 -13.85 2.15
CA VAL A 6 -2.23 -13.35 1.75
C VAL A 6 -1.40 -13.23 3.02
N MET A 7 -0.25 -13.90 3.06
CA MET A 7 0.67 -13.75 4.18
C MET A 7 1.28 -12.34 4.13
N PRO A 8 1.57 -11.69 5.27
CA PRO A 8 2.10 -10.32 5.29
C PRO A 8 3.35 -10.13 4.41
N GLU A 9 4.24 -11.12 4.38
CA GLU A 9 5.43 -11.15 3.55
C GLU A 9 5.13 -11.13 2.05
N ASP A 10 4.07 -11.82 1.63
CA ASP A 10 3.61 -11.84 0.24
C ASP A 10 2.93 -10.50 -0.11
N ALA A 11 2.23 -9.90 0.86
CA ALA A 11 1.60 -8.59 0.67
C ALA A 11 2.62 -7.46 0.50
N GLU A 12 3.74 -7.49 1.25
CA GLU A 12 4.83 -6.52 1.07
C GLU A 12 5.45 -6.63 -0.33
N ALA A 13 5.75 -7.84 -0.80
CA ALA A 13 6.27 -8.07 -2.15
C ALA A 13 5.30 -7.60 -3.26
N LEU A 14 3.98 -7.69 -3.03
CA LEU A 14 2.97 -7.16 -3.96
C LEU A 14 2.91 -5.63 -4.02
N LEU A 15 3.44 -4.94 -2.99
CA LEU A 15 3.40 -3.48 -2.88
C LEU A 15 4.70 -2.81 -3.35
N ASP A 16 5.78 -3.56 -3.59
CA ASP A 16 7.10 -3.02 -3.95
C ASP A 16 7.09 -2.18 -5.25
N ASP A 17 6.25 -2.57 -6.22
CA ASP A 17 6.12 -1.84 -7.51
C ASP A 17 5.00 -0.78 -7.48
N VAL A 18 4.29 -0.61 -6.36
CA VAL A 18 3.17 0.32 -6.26
C VAL A 18 3.66 1.72 -5.93
N LYS A 19 3.32 2.68 -6.80
CA LYS A 19 3.57 4.11 -6.59
C LYS A 19 2.30 4.86 -6.23
N VAL A 20 2.45 5.86 -5.35
CA VAL A 20 1.40 6.81 -4.96
C VAL A 20 1.87 8.24 -5.20
N LEU A 21 0.92 9.17 -5.33
CA LEU A 21 1.23 10.59 -5.42
C LEU A 21 1.18 11.23 -4.04
N ASP A 22 2.19 12.03 -3.71
CA ASP A 22 2.12 12.90 -2.54
C ASP A 22 1.24 14.14 -2.80
N LEU A 23 1.09 15.00 -1.78
CA LEU A 23 0.27 16.21 -1.87
C LEU A 23 0.79 17.25 -2.88
N SER A 24 2.04 17.11 -3.32
CA SER A 24 2.63 17.94 -4.37
C SER A 24 2.50 17.33 -5.77
N GLY A 25 1.92 16.13 -5.87
CA GLY A 25 1.80 15.39 -7.13
C GLY A 25 3.07 14.64 -7.53
N LYS A 26 4.02 14.43 -6.61
CA LYS A 26 5.22 13.64 -6.87
C LYS A 26 4.93 12.15 -6.62
N GLU A 27 5.38 11.30 -7.55
CA GLU A 27 5.38 9.85 -7.37
C GLU A 27 6.39 9.41 -6.30
N ILE A 28 5.92 8.57 -5.37
CA ILE A 28 6.75 7.90 -4.37
C ILE A 28 6.31 6.42 -4.25
N PRO A 29 7.24 5.47 -3.99
CA PRO A 29 6.87 4.11 -3.62
C PRO A 29 5.94 4.10 -2.41
N VAL A 30 4.91 3.26 -2.41
CA VAL A 30 3.95 3.21 -1.30
C VAL A 30 4.63 2.74 0.01
N THR A 31 5.62 1.87 -0.10
CA THR A 31 6.43 1.34 1.01
C THR A 31 7.25 2.41 1.74
N ASP A 32 7.61 3.51 1.06
CA ASP A 32 8.34 4.63 1.67
C ASP A 32 7.53 5.36 2.77
N LEU A 33 6.20 5.19 2.78
CA LEU A 33 5.33 5.81 3.78
C LEU A 33 5.53 5.24 5.19
N TRP A 34 5.89 3.96 5.31
CA TRP A 34 6.10 3.30 6.59
C TRP A 34 7.52 2.75 6.79
N LYS A 35 8.26 2.46 5.71
CA LYS A 35 9.62 1.91 5.74
C LYS A 35 9.67 0.65 6.60
N GLU A 36 10.46 0.64 7.66
CA GLU A 36 10.59 -0.49 8.58
C GLU A 36 9.52 -0.52 9.70
N ARG A 37 8.49 0.34 9.62
CA ARG A 37 7.41 0.38 10.61
C ARG A 37 6.19 -0.38 10.12
N LYS A 38 5.50 -1.04 11.05
CA LYS A 38 4.17 -1.60 10.78
C LYS A 38 3.19 -0.49 10.42
N ALA A 39 2.39 -0.73 9.38
CA ALA A 39 1.35 0.19 8.93
C ALA A 39 0.05 -0.56 8.64
N VAL A 40 -1.05 0.19 8.70
CA VAL A 40 -2.37 -0.28 8.24
C VAL A 40 -2.73 0.57 7.04
N VAL A 41 -2.92 -0.08 5.89
CA VAL A 41 -3.40 0.58 4.67
C VAL A 41 -4.91 0.46 4.62
N ALA A 42 -5.61 1.59 4.53
CA ALA A 42 -7.05 1.66 4.39
C ALA A 42 -7.42 2.34 3.07
N PHE A 43 -8.36 1.75 2.35
CA PHE A 43 -8.87 2.32 1.10
C PHE A 43 -10.13 3.13 1.39
N ALA A 44 -10.06 4.44 1.15
CA ALA A 44 -11.22 5.31 1.19
C ALA A 44 -11.60 5.70 -0.24
N ARG A 45 -12.83 5.39 -0.63
CA ARG A 45 -13.39 5.88 -1.89
C ARG A 45 -14.16 7.15 -1.60
N HIS A 46 -13.68 8.28 -2.11
CA HIS A 46 -14.45 9.50 -2.12
C HIS A 46 -15.56 9.40 -3.19
N PHE A 47 -16.81 9.61 -2.79
CA PHE A 47 -17.94 9.73 -3.71
C PHE A 47 -18.38 11.20 -3.71
N GLY A 48 -18.22 11.85 -4.86
CA GLY A 48 -18.62 13.22 -5.14
C GLY A 48 -18.84 13.37 -6.64
#